data_AF-A0A1Q4DS50-F1
#
_entry.id   AF-A0A1Q4DS50-F1
#
_cell.length_a   1.000
_cell.length_b   1.000
_cell.length_c   1.000
_cell.angle_alpha   90.00
_cell.angle_beta   90.00
_cell.angle_gamma   90.00
#
_symmetry.space_group_name_H-M   'P 1'
#
loop_
_entity.id
_entity.type
_entity.pdbx_description
1 polymer ?
#
loop_
_entity_poly.entity_id
_entity_poly.type
_entity_poly.pdbx_seq_one_letter_code
_entity_poly.pdbx_strand_id
1 'polypeptide(L)'
;MSDKEPVDTDAVRSASSALFDLRTVIAILFLVYGVVLTVMGFVSDTPAELAKSGGIDINLWSGIVMIVIGAGFVAWALLRPLKPPVADEAE
;
A
#
# COMPACT_ATOMS: atom_id res chain seq x y z
N MET A 1 -31.27 -16.92 32.34
CA MET A 1 -29.95 -17.19 31.72
C MET A 1 -30.03 -16.56 30.34
N SER A 2 -29.41 -15.41 30.11
CA SER A 2 -29.52 -14.68 28.84
C SER A 2 -28.35 -15.14 27.97
N ASP A 3 -28.62 -16.04 27.01
CA ASP A 3 -27.66 -16.38 25.97
C ASP A 3 -27.34 -15.10 25.18
N LYS A 4 -26.17 -14.52 25.42
CA LYS A 4 -25.61 -13.50 24.54
C LYS A 4 -25.05 -14.27 23.34
N GLU A 5 -25.65 -14.09 22.17
CA GLU A 5 -25.03 -14.54 20.93
C GLU A 5 -23.59 -14.00 20.88
N PRO A 6 -22.60 -14.84 20.56
CA PRO A 6 -21.23 -14.38 20.44
C PRO A 6 -21.18 -13.37 19.30
N VAL A 7 -20.83 -12.12 19.62
CA VAL A 7 -20.48 -11.12 18.60
C VAL A 7 -19.37 -11.73 17.75
N ASP A 8 -19.61 -11.86 16.44
CA ASP A 8 -18.69 -12.45 15.46
C ASP A 8 -17.40 -11.62 15.35
N THR A 9 -16.53 -11.84 16.34
CA THR A 9 -15.27 -11.12 16.53
C THR A 9 -14.20 -11.65 15.56
N ASP A 10 -14.39 -12.88 15.06
CA ASP A 10 -13.48 -13.57 14.16
C ASP A 10 -13.61 -13.07 12.72
N ALA A 11 -14.84 -12.85 12.24
CA ALA A 11 -15.05 -12.21 10.95
C ALA A 11 -14.47 -10.79 10.90
N VAL A 12 -14.64 -10.00 11.98
CA VAL A 12 -14.04 -8.66 12.09
C VAL A 12 -12.52 -8.72 12.08
N ARG A 13 -11.91 -9.70 12.77
CA ARG A 13 -10.46 -9.89 12.81
C ARG A 13 -9.90 -10.34 11.46
N SER A 14 -10.59 -11.22 10.74
CA SER A 14 -10.19 -11.67 9.40
C SER A 14 -10.38 -10.59 8.33
N ALA A 15 -11.43 -9.77 8.42
CA ALA A 15 -11.59 -8.62 7.54
C ALA A 15 -10.46 -7.59 7.79
N SER A 16 -10.11 -7.38 9.06
CA SER A 16 -9.00 -6.51 9.44
C SER A 16 -7.64 -7.05 8.94
N SER A 17 -7.35 -8.34 9.06
CA SER A 17 -6.09 -8.92 8.56
C SER A 17 -5.99 -8.87 7.04
N ALA A 18 -7.10 -8.99 6.32
CA ALA A 18 -7.15 -8.80 4.87
C ALA A 18 -6.93 -7.33 4.45
N LEU A 19 -7.44 -6.37 5.23
CA LEU A 19 -7.22 -4.93 5.05
C LEU A 19 -5.79 -4.49 5.42
N PHE A 20 -5.17 -5.16 6.40
CA PHE A 20 -3.79 -4.92 6.86
C PHE A 20 -2.78 -5.94 6.30
N ASP A 21 -3.05 -6.47 5.12
CA ASP A 21 -2.05 -7.25 4.38
C ASP A 21 -0.88 -6.35 3.96
N LEU A 22 0.34 -6.81 4.22
CA LEU A 22 1.59 -6.14 3.85
C LEU A 22 1.60 -5.66 2.40
N ARG A 23 1.07 -6.44 1.44
CA ARG A 23 1.05 -6.02 0.02
C ARG A 23 0.19 -4.79 -0.22
N THR A 24 -0.94 -4.69 0.48
CA THR A 24 -1.88 -3.58 0.37
C THR A 24 -1.29 -2.34 1.05
N VAL A 25 -0.69 -2.53 2.22
CA VAL A 25 0.02 -1.45 2.94
C VAL A 25 1.17 -0.90 2.09
N ILE A 26 2.03 -1.76 1.54
CA ILE A 26 3.13 -1.37 0.65
C ILE A 26 2.57 -0.64 -0.58
N ALA A 27 1.56 -1.18 -1.25
CA ALA A 27 0.95 -0.55 -2.42
C ALA A 27 0.48 0.88 -2.14
N ILE A 28 -0.27 1.08 -1.05
CA ILE A 28 -0.80 2.39 -0.68
C ILE A 28 0.34 3.36 -0.35
N LEU A 29 1.31 2.93 0.45
CA LEU A 29 2.45 3.78 0.81
C LEU A 29 3.23 4.21 -0.43
N PHE A 30 3.56 3.28 -1.32
CA PHE A 30 4.29 3.57 -2.54
C PHE A 30 3.51 4.49 -3.48
N LEU A 31 2.20 4.28 -3.65
CA LEU A 31 1.37 5.14 -4.50
C LEU A 31 1.22 6.55 -3.93
N VAL A 32 0.95 6.70 -2.63
CA VAL A 32 0.80 8.01 -1.99
C VAL A 32 2.09 8.80 -2.06
N TYR A 33 3.21 8.22 -1.59
CA TYR A 33 4.50 8.90 -1.66
C TYR A 33 4.96 9.11 -3.10
N GLY A 34 4.72 8.14 -3.99
CA GLY A 34 5.06 8.25 -5.40
C GLY A 34 4.38 9.43 -6.07
N VAL A 35 3.07 9.62 -5.83
CA VAL A 35 2.32 10.78 -6.32
C VAL A 35 2.89 12.08 -5.75
N VAL A 36 3.15 12.15 -4.45
CA VAL A 36 3.73 13.35 -3.83
C VAL A 36 5.09 13.70 -4.44
N LEU A 37 5.97 12.72 -4.64
CA LEU A 37 7.30 12.95 -5.23
C LEU A 37 7.22 13.30 -6.71
N THR A 38 6.33 12.69 -7.48
CA THR A 38 6.09 13.05 -8.88
C THR A 38 5.59 14.49 -8.98
N VAL A 39 4.64 14.92 -8.14
CA VAL A 39 4.18 16.31 -8.09
C VAL A 39 5.31 17.26 -7.69
N MET A 40 6.08 16.92 -6.64
CA MET A 40 7.24 17.72 -6.24
C MET A 40 8.26 17.84 -7.38
N GLY A 41 8.50 16.77 -8.14
CA GLY A 41 9.37 16.79 -9.30
C GLY A 41 8.93 17.77 -10.38
N PHE A 42 7.63 17.91 -10.63
CA PHE A 42 7.12 18.88 -11.61
C PHE A 42 7.08 20.33 -11.10
N VAL A 43 6.92 20.53 -9.80
CA VAL A 43 6.74 21.87 -9.20
C VAL A 43 8.07 22.46 -8.72
N SER A 44 9.04 21.62 -8.37
CA SER A 44 10.30 22.02 -7.73
C SER A 44 11.50 22.07 -8.68
N ASP A 45 11.24 22.05 -9.99
CA ASP A 45 12.25 22.04 -11.06
C ASP A 45 12.95 23.41 -11.17
N THR A 46 13.77 23.72 -10.17
CA THR A 46 14.55 24.95 -10.07
C THR A 46 16.03 24.63 -10.28
N PRO A 47 16.82 25.56 -10.89
CA PRO A 47 18.25 25.33 -11.13
C PRO A 47 19.05 25.00 -9.85
N ALA A 48 18.60 25.50 -8.70
CA ALA A 48 19.22 25.26 -7.40
C ALA A 48 18.96 23.85 -6.86
N GLU A 49 17.81 23.25 -7.15
CA GLU A 49 17.47 21.87 -6.79
C GLU A 49 18.22 20.89 -7.71
N LEU A 50 18.21 21.14 -9.03
CA LEU A 50 18.93 20.35 -10.02
C LEU A 50 20.45 20.30 -9.77
N ALA A 51 21.02 21.41 -9.25
CA ALA A 51 22.44 21.45 -8.89
C ALA A 51 22.81 20.46 -7.77
N LYS A 52 21.89 20.17 -6.84
CA LYS A 52 22.13 19.23 -5.74
C LYS A 52 22.11 17.77 -6.20
N SER A 53 21.42 17.49 -7.30
CA SER A 53 21.17 16.15 -7.83
C SER A 53 21.95 15.81 -9.10
N GLY A 54 22.90 16.66 -9.50
CA GLY A 54 23.70 16.44 -10.71
C GLY A 54 22.92 16.64 -12.01
N GLY A 55 21.89 17.50 -11.99
CA GLY A 55 21.07 17.83 -13.16
C GLY A 55 19.89 16.89 -13.40
N ILE A 56 19.57 16.01 -12.45
CA ILE A 56 18.49 15.03 -12.58
C ILE A 56 17.42 15.29 -11.51
N ASP A 57 16.14 15.31 -11.88
CA ASP A 57 15.07 15.34 -10.89
C ASP A 57 14.89 14.01 -10.17
N ILE A 58 15.58 13.89 -9.03
CA ILE A 58 15.49 12.70 -8.16
C ILE A 58 14.06 12.50 -7.66
N ASN A 59 13.33 13.57 -7.36
CA ASN A 59 11.93 13.49 -6.93
C ASN A 59 11.05 12.85 -8.02
N LEU A 60 11.20 13.30 -9.27
CA LEU A 60 10.39 12.80 -10.38
C LEU A 60 10.67 11.33 -10.66
N TRP A 61 11.93 10.95 -10.80
CA TRP A 61 12.33 9.56 -11.08
C TRP A 61 11.97 8.63 -9.92
N SER A 62 12.24 9.03 -8.68
CA SER A 62 11.86 8.24 -7.50
C SER A 62 10.34 8.07 -7.44
N GLY A 63 9.58 9.14 -7.65
CA GLY A 63 8.12 9.09 -7.68
C GLY A 63 7.57 8.13 -8.74
N ILE A 64 8.10 8.19 -9.97
CA ILE A 64 7.70 7.27 -11.05
C ILE A 64 8.02 5.82 -10.71
N VAL A 65 9.24 5.53 -10.25
CA VAL A 65 9.62 4.16 -9.82
C VAL A 65 8.68 3.66 -8.73
N MET A 66 8.37 4.52 -7.76
CA MET A 66 7.46 4.17 -6.67
C MET A 66 6.04 3.85 -7.16
N ILE A 67 5.51 4.63 -8.11
CA ILE A 67 4.19 4.37 -8.71
C ILE A 67 4.19 3.04 -9.45
N VAL A 68 5.23 2.73 -10.23
CA VAL A 68 5.34 1.46 -10.97
C VAL A 68 5.37 0.27 -10.01
N ILE A 69 6.17 0.35 -8.94
CA ILE A 69 6.23 -0.70 -7.91
C ILE A 69 4.87 -0.84 -7.21
N GLY A 70 4.27 0.28 -6.78
CA GLY A 70 2.97 0.30 -6.13
C GLY A 70 1.87 -0.34 -6.99
N ALA A 71 1.82 -0.01 -8.28
CA ALA A 71 0.91 -0.62 -9.25
C ALA A 71 1.15 -2.14 -9.39
N GLY A 72 2.41 -2.58 -9.37
CA GLY A 72 2.77 -4.00 -9.34
C GLY A 72 2.22 -4.73 -8.10
N PHE A 73 2.33 -4.11 -6.92
CA PHE A 73 1.76 -4.65 -5.69
C PHE A 73 0.23 -4.69 -5.71
N VAL A 74 -0.43 -3.65 -6.24
CA VAL A 74 -1.88 -3.66 -6.46
C VAL A 74 -2.27 -4.81 -7.38
N ALA A 75 -1.61 -4.94 -8.53
CA ALA A 75 -1.88 -6.02 -9.48
C ALA A 75 -1.69 -7.40 -8.81
N TRP A 76 -0.62 -7.58 -8.04
CA TRP A 76 -0.38 -8.83 -7.32
C TRP A 76 -1.45 -9.12 -6.25
N ALA A 77 -1.87 -8.10 -5.50
CA ALA A 77 -2.93 -8.22 -4.51
C ALA A 77 -4.28 -8.64 -5.11
N LEU A 78 -4.60 -8.10 -6.28
CA LEU A 78 -5.80 -8.44 -7.06
C LEU A 78 -5.69 -9.84 -7.68
N LEU A 79 -4.52 -10.22 -8.18
CA LEU A 79 -4.29 -11.52 -8.83
C LEU A 79 -4.22 -12.70 -7.83
N ARG A 80 -3.84 -12.46 -6.58
CA ARG A 80 -3.71 -13.51 -5.55
C ARG A 80 -4.36 -13.13 -4.22
N PRO A 81 -5.69 -12.98 -4.14
CA PRO A 81 -6.36 -12.60 -2.89
C PRO A 81 -6.04 -13.55 -1.73
N LEU A 82 -5.74 -13.00 -0.55
CA LEU A 82 -5.58 -13.78 0.68
C LEU A 82 -6.90 -14.43 1.05
N LYS A 83 -6.85 -15.74 1.33
CA LYS A 83 -8.00 -16.48 1.83
C LYS A 83 -8.14 -16.24 3.34
N PRO A 84 -9.35 -15.95 3.84
CA PRO A 84 -9.62 -15.97 5.27
C PRO A 84 -9.18 -17.32 5.88
N PRO A 85 -8.67 -17.35 7.12
CA PRO A 85 -8.50 -18.59 7.85
C PRO A 85 -9.87 -19.28 7.93
N VAL A 86 -9.98 -20.51 7.40
CA VAL A 86 -11.17 -21.32 7.61
C VAL A 86 -11.14 -21.79 9.06
N ALA A 87 -12.26 -21.62 9.77
CA ALA A 87 -12.42 -22.09 11.14
C ALA A 87 -12.51 -23.63 11.18
N ASP A 88 -11.40 -24.31 10.88
CA ASP A 88 -11.30 -25.77 10.92
C ASP A 88 -10.17 -26.18 11.86
N GLU A 89 -10.28 -25.86 13.15
CA GLU A 89 -9.61 -26.60 14.24
C GLU A 89 -10.49 -26.53 15.51
N ALA A 90 -11.65 -27.18 15.45
CA ALA A 90 -12.38 -27.63 16.62
C ALA A 90 -12.50 -29.16 16.54
N GLU A 91 -11.38 -29.85 16.73
CA GLU A 91 -11.35 -31.21 17.28
C GLU A 91 -10.87 -31.15 18.74
#